data_AF-A0A348VT86-F1
#
_entry.id   AF-A0A348VT86-F1
#
_cell.length_a   1.000
_cell.length_b   1.000
_cell.length_c   1.000
_cell.angle_alpha   90.00
_cell.angle_beta   90.00
_cell.angle_gamma   90.00
#
_symmetry.space_group_name_H-M   'P 1'
#
loop_
_entity.id
_entity.type
_entity.pdbx_description
1 polymer ?
#
loop_
_entity_poly.entity_id
_entity_poly.type
_entity_poly.pdbx_seq_one_letter_code
_entity_poly.pdbx_strand_id
1 'polypeptide(L)' 'MRELTRGEEFYDGTALLGDPVHGYISFTTPRAPGEKTEKDLIDTPWMQRLRQIYQLQSARWVYPS' A
#
# COMPACT_ATOMS: atom_id res chain seq x y z
N MET A 1 4.25 -24.11 6.37
CA MET A 1 2.85 -23.64 6.46
C MET A 1 2.64 -23.24 7.91
N ARG A 2 2.49 -21.94 8.22
CA ARG A 2 2.31 -21.48 9.61
C ARG A 2 0.89 -21.83 10.06
N GLU A 3 0.76 -22.51 11.18
CA GLU A 3 -0.55 -22.76 11.82
C GLU A 3 -1.03 -21.45 12.47
N LEU A 4 -2.23 -21.00 12.09
CA LEU A 4 -2.88 -19.84 12.70
C LEU A 4 -3.56 -20.24 14.01
N THR A 5 -3.37 -19.43 15.05
CA THR A 5 -4.12 -19.61 16.30
C THR A 5 -5.57 -19.15 16.14
N ARG A 6 -6.50 -19.78 16.86
CA ARG A 6 -7.94 -19.50 16.76
C ARG A 6 -8.22 -18.06 17.22
N GLY A 7 -8.36 -17.14 16.27
CA GLY A 7 -8.57 -15.70 16.50
C GLY A 7 -7.70 -14.79 15.62
N GLU A 8 -6.62 -15.30 15.03
CA GLU A 8 -5.83 -14.59 14.02
C GLU A 8 -6.43 -14.83 12.62
N GLU A 9 -7.17 -13.85 12.10
CA GLU A 9 -7.46 -13.79 10.66
C GLU A 9 -6.12 -13.62 9.91
N PHE A 10 -5.92 -14.31 8.79
CA PHE A 10 -4.64 -14.29 8.03
C PHE A 10 -4.23 -12.87 7.59
N TYR A 11 -5.16 -11.92 7.63
CA TYR A 11 -4.99 -10.51 7.26
C TYR A 11 -5.13 -9.54 8.45
N ASP A 12 -5.07 -10.01 9.69
CA ASP A 12 -5.23 -9.14 10.86
C ASP A 12 -4.11 -8.07 10.92
N GLY A 13 -4.49 -6.80 10.83
CA GLY A 13 -3.61 -5.64 10.75
C GLY A 13 -2.75 -5.54 9.48
N THR A 14 -3.06 -6.31 8.42
CA THR A 14 -2.36 -6.20 7.13
C THR A 14 -3.37 -6.13 5.99
N ALA A 15 -3.32 -5.07 5.20
CA ALA A 15 -4.15 -4.88 4.01
C ALA A 15 -3.32 -5.12 2.74
N LEU A 16 -4.01 -5.36 1.62
CA LEU A 16 -3.39 -5.62 0.32
C LEU A 16 -3.75 -4.51 -0.68
N LEU A 17 -2.77 -4.12 -1.50
CA LEU A 17 -2.91 -3.21 -2.62
C LEU A 17 -2.57 -3.96 -3.92
N GLY A 18 -3.50 -3.93 -4.87
CA GLY A 18 -3.29 -4.53 -6.19
C GLY A 18 -2.31 -3.69 -7.02
N ASP A 19 -1.20 -4.30 -7.43
CA ASP A 19 -0.16 -3.70 -8.25
C ASP A 19 0.05 -4.54 -9.53
N PRO A 20 0.07 -3.95 -10.74
CA PRO A 20 0.19 -4.70 -11.98
C PRO A 20 1.56 -5.37 -12.20
N VAL A 21 2.62 -4.94 -11.49
CA VAL A 21 3.98 -5.49 -11.63
C VAL A 21 4.26 -6.54 -10.57
N HIS A 22 3.81 -6.29 -9.33
CA HIS A 22 4.10 -7.09 -8.15
C HIS A 22 2.90 -7.94 -7.67
N GLY A 23 1.74 -7.82 -8.31
CA GLY A 23 0.52 -8.54 -7.93
C GLY A 23 -0.16 -7.89 -6.73
N TYR A 24 0.24 -8.28 -5.52
CA TYR A 24 -0.31 -7.72 -4.28
C TYR A 24 0.80 -7.23 -3.35
N ILE A 25 0.75 -5.95 -3.02
CA ILE A 25 1.64 -5.34 -2.03
C ILE A 25 0.90 -5.30 -0.70
N SER A 26 1.46 -5.92 0.33
CA SER A 26 0.92 -5.85 1.69
C SER A 26 1.37 -4.59 2.40
N PHE A 27 0.47 -3.95 3.15
CA PHE A 27 0.79 -2.83 4.04
C PHE A 27 0.09 -2.95 5.39
N THR A 28 0.68 -2.36 6.42
CA THR A 28 0.20 -2.41 7.80
C THR A 28 -0.99 -1.47 8.03
N THR A 29 -1.99 -1.95 8.76
CA THR A 29 -3.21 -1.23 9.15
C THR A 29 -3.28 -1.18 10.68
N PRO A 30 -3.74 -0.08 11.29
CA PRO A 30 -3.72 0.04 12.74
C PRO A 30 -4.65 -1.01 13.37
N ARG A 31 -4.13 -1.75 14.35
CA ARG A 31 -4.89 -2.74 15.12
C ARG A 31 -5.52 -2.13 16.35
N ALA A 32 -4.88 -1.10 16.91
CA ALA A 32 -5.34 -0.39 18.10
C ALA A 32 -5.50 1.12 17.82
N PRO A 33 -6.45 1.79 18.48
CA PRO A 33 -6.58 3.24 18.39
C PRO A 33 -5.30 3.93 18.90
N GLY A 34 -4.74 4.81 18.08
CA GLY A 34 -3.51 5.57 18.39
C GLY A 34 -2.24 4.99 17.78
N GLU A 35 -2.28 3.77 17.24
CA GLU A 35 -1.18 3.20 16.47
C GLU A 35 -0.99 3.95 15.15
N LYS A 36 0.27 4.21 14.78
CA LYS A 36 0.64 4.80 13.49
C LYS A 36 1.24 3.72 12.61
N THR A 37 0.62 3.49 11.47
CA THR A 37 0.98 2.43 10.52
C THR A 37 1.25 2.98 9.13
N GLU A 38 1.66 2.12 8.22
CA GLU A 38 1.89 2.50 6.82
C GLU A 38 0.63 3.07 6.17
N LYS A 39 -0.57 2.59 6.57
CA LYS A 39 -1.84 3.15 6.13
C LYS A 39 -1.93 4.65 6.42
N ASP A 40 -1.55 5.10 7.61
CA ASP A 40 -1.60 6.52 7.97
C ASP A 40 -0.67 7.37 7.11
N LEU A 41 0.52 6.85 6.79
CA LEU A 41 1.49 7.52 5.93
C LEU A 41 0.98 7.60 4.49
N ILE A 42 0.49 6.48 3.95
CA ILE A 42 -0.07 6.38 2.60
C ILE A 42 -1.25 7.35 2.45
N ASP A 43 -2.12 7.43 3.45
CA ASP A 43 -3.33 8.27 3.41
C ASP A 43 -3.02 9.76 3.68
N THR A 44 -1.77 10.16 3.91
CA THR A 44 -1.42 11.59 4.06
C THR A 44 -1.55 12.38 2.74
N PRO A 45 -1.95 13.67 2.79
CA PRO A 45 -1.97 14.53 1.60
C PRO A 45 -0.60 14.64 0.92
N TRP A 46 0.47 14.62 1.73
CA TRP A 46 1.84 14.68 1.23
C TRP A 46 2.21 13.45 0.39
N MET A 47 1.81 12.26 0.82
CA MET A 47 2.07 11.03 0.06
C MET A 47 1.14 10.92 -1.16
N GLN A 48 -0.15 11.25 -1.00
CA GLN A 48 -1.13 11.18 -2.09
C GLN A 48 -0.83 12.12 -3.26
N ARG A 49 -0.10 13.23 -3.03
CA ARG A 49 0.34 14.13 -4.10
C ARG A 49 1.22 13.44 -5.15
N LEU A 50 1.92 12.36 -4.78
CA LEU A 50 2.81 11.64 -5.70
C LEU A 50 2.07 11.04 -6.89
N ARG A 51 0.75 10.80 -6.77
CA ARG A 51 -0.10 10.36 -7.88
C ARG A 51 -0.17 11.37 -9.03
N GLN A 52 0.15 12.63 -8.78
CA GLN A 52 0.12 13.71 -9.77
C GLN A 52 1.50 13.95 -10.41
N ILE A 53 2.52 13.21 -10.01
CA ILE A 53 3.89 13.34 -10.52
C ILE A 53 4.24 12.08 -11.31
N TYR A 54 4.40 12.22 -12.63
CA TYR A 54 4.85 11.10 -13.45
C TYR A 54 6.28 10.67 -13.07
N GLN A 55 6.48 9.36 -12.93
CA GLN A 55 7.79 8.79 -12.63
C GLN A 55 8.82 9.13 -13.72
N LEU A 56 8.39 9.13 -14.99
CA LEU A 56 9.24 9.42 -16.15
C LEU A 56 8.62 10.54 -17.00
N GLN A 57 8.89 11.79 -16.61
CA GLN A 57 8.27 13.01 -17.13
C GLN A 57 8.32 13.13 -18.67
N SER A 58 9.52 13.30 -19.24
CA SER A 58 9.68 13.50 -20.69
C SER A 58 9.45 12.21 -21.49
N ALA A 59 9.75 11.05 -20.89
CA ALA A 59 9.60 9.76 -21.56
C ALA A 59 8.14 9.44 -21.94
N ARG A 60 7.15 10.00 -21.22
CA ARG A 60 5.73 9.81 -21.52
C ARG A 60 5.32 10.33 -22.90
N TRP A 61 6.05 11.29 -23.48
CA TRP A 61 5.80 11.77 -24.84
C TRP A 61 6.30 10.82 -25.92
N VAL A 62 7.28 9.97 -25.60
CA VAL A 62 7.86 8.97 -26.51
C VAL A 62 7.12 7.64 -26.37
N TYR A 63 6.75 7.28 -25.15
CA TYR A 63 6.05 6.04 -24.81
C TYR A 63 4.74 6.38 -24.07
N PRO A 64 3.62 6.57 -24.78
CA PRO A 64 2.37 7.09 -24.21
C PRO A 64 1.54 6.09 -23.38
N SER A 65 2.09 4.91 -23.08
CA SER A 65 1.49 3.83 -22.30
C SER A 65 1.85 3.94 -20.82
#